data_AF-A0A3B8NLA0-F1
#
_entry.id   AF-A0A3B8NLA0-F1
#
_cell.length_a   1.000
_cell.length_b   1.000
_cell.length_c   1.000
_cell.angle_alpha   90.00
_cell.angle_beta   90.00
_cell.angle_gamma   90.00
#
_symmetry.space_group_name_H-M   'P 1'
#
loop_
_entity.id
_entity.type
_entity.pdbx_description
1 polymer ?
#
loop_
_entity_poly.entity_id
_entity_poly.type
_entity_poly.pdbx_seq_one_letter_code
_entity_poly.pdbx_strand_id
1 'polypeptide(L)'
;MRSQSIELSIKTIYLGGGTPTALSPKNLEVLLAGINKKVKASNVLEWVIEANPTTFDSDKAKIIRNNGVTRASLGVQSWDDTTLKTLGRDHTAEEAEESFEILRSCEFKS
;
A
#
# COMPACT_ATOMS: atom_id res chain seq x y z
N MET A 1 34.05 16.25 15.77
CA MET A 1 33.53 14.88 15.93
C MET A 1 32.90 14.47 14.60
N ARG A 2 33.48 13.49 13.90
CA ARG A 2 32.86 12.94 12.68
C ARG A 2 31.64 12.15 13.11
N SER A 3 30.44 12.58 12.72
CA SER A 3 29.24 11.74 12.78
C SER A 3 29.56 10.48 11.98
N GLN A 4 29.65 9.34 12.67
CA GLN A 4 29.79 8.05 12.02
C GLN A 4 28.42 7.73 11.43
N SER A 5 28.25 7.98 10.13
CA SER A 5 27.02 7.64 9.43
C SER A 5 26.86 6.13 9.46
N ILE A 6 25.92 5.61 10.24
CA ILE A 6 25.53 4.21 10.21
C ILE A 6 24.83 3.99 8.86
N GLU A 7 25.43 3.17 8.00
CA GLU A 7 24.81 2.77 6.74
C GLU A 7 23.75 1.70 7.05
N LEU A 8 22.49 2.12 7.13
CA LEU A 8 21.37 1.22 7.41
C LEU A 8 21.01 0.42 6.15
N SER A 9 21.11 -0.92 6.23
CA SER A 9 20.60 -1.82 5.20
C SER A 9 19.11 -2.12 5.46
N ILE A 10 18.22 -1.30 4.90
CA ILE A 10 16.78 -1.49 5.05
C ILE A 10 16.34 -2.74 4.27
N LYS A 11 15.78 -3.73 4.97
CA LYS A 11 15.27 -4.97 4.37
C LYS A 11 13.77 -4.98 4.16
N THR A 12 13.04 -4.28 5.03
CA THR A 12 11.58 -4.23 4.99
C THR A 12 11.10 -2.81 5.22
N ILE A 13 10.07 -2.42 4.47
CA ILE A 13 9.33 -1.16 4.67
C ILE A 13 7.85 -1.52 4.83
N TYR A 14 7.22 -1.02 5.88
CA TYR A 14 5.78 -1.12 6.07
C TYR A 14 5.19 0.28 6.18
N LEU A 15 4.30 0.63 5.26
CA LEU A 15 3.57 1.90 5.26
C LEU A 15 2.10 1.64 5.61
N GLY A 16 1.73 1.92 6.86
CA GLY A 16 0.38 1.71 7.37
C GLY A 16 -0.05 2.75 8.41
N GLY A 17 -1.12 2.45 9.14
CA GLY A 17 -1.68 3.28 10.21
C GLY A 17 -3.11 3.71 9.90
N GLY A 18 -3.27 4.90 9.32
CA GLY A 18 -4.55 5.34 8.75
C GLY A 18 -4.83 4.62 7.43
N THR A 19 -5.13 5.38 6.38
CA THR A 19 -5.27 4.83 5.03
C THR A 19 -4.30 5.55 4.10
N PRO A 20 -3.07 5.03 3.89
CA PRO A 20 -2.11 5.64 2.97
C PRO A 20 -2.72 5.88 1.58
N THR A 21 -3.59 4.98 1.12
CA THR A 21 -4.33 5.09 -0.15
C THR A 21 -5.37 6.21 -0.17
N ALA A 22 -5.72 6.82 0.97
CA ALA A 22 -6.60 7.99 1.00
C ALA A 22 -5.92 9.26 0.45
N LEU A 23 -4.57 9.27 0.35
CA LEU A 23 -3.86 10.34 -0.35
C LEU A 23 -4.31 10.43 -1.81
N SER A 24 -4.31 11.66 -2.33
CA SER A 24 -4.46 11.88 -3.77
C SER A 24 -3.31 11.18 -4.52
N PRO A 25 -3.54 10.74 -5.77
CA PRO A 25 -2.49 10.09 -6.57
C PRO A 25 -1.16 10.86 -6.58
N LYS A 26 -1.23 12.20 -6.72
CA LYS A 26 -0.05 13.07 -6.69
C LYS A 26 0.69 13.05 -5.34
N ASN A 27 -0.04 13.11 -4.23
CA ASN A 27 0.59 13.10 -2.91
C ASN A 27 1.18 11.73 -2.56
N LEU A 28 0.50 10.66 -3.00
CA LEU A 28 0.99 9.30 -2.85
C LEU A 28 2.30 9.09 -3.62
N GLU A 29 2.36 9.54 -4.88
CA GLU A 29 3.58 9.51 -5.70
C GLU A 29 4.74 10.26 -5.02
N VAL A 30 4.49 11.49 -4.55
CA VAL A 30 5.53 12.29 -3.86
C VAL A 30 6.07 11.57 -2.63
N LEU A 31 5.19 10.96 -1.82
CA LEU A 31 5.58 10.22 -0.62
C LEU A 31 6.43 9.00 -0.98
N LEU A 32 5.96 8.16 -1.90
CA LEU A 32 6.62 6.90 -2.25
C LEU A 32 7.95 7.14 -2.96
N ALA A 33 8.01 8.08 -3.90
CA ALA A 33 9.25 8.46 -4.57
C ALA A 33 10.28 9.04 -3.57
N GLY A 34 9.81 9.83 -2.60
CA GLY A 34 10.64 10.36 -1.52
C GLY A 34 11.26 9.26 -0.66
N ILE A 35 10.47 8.25 -0.27
CA ILE A 35 10.95 7.08 0.46
C ILE A 35 11.97 6.31 -0.38
N ASN A 36 11.62 5.98 -1.64
CA ASN A 36 12.48 5.22 -2.54
C ASN A 36 13.86 5.88 -2.72
N LYS A 37 13.89 7.21 -2.92
CA LYS A 37 15.13 8.00 -3.06
C LYS A 37 16.03 7.91 -1.82
N LYS A 38 15.46 7.78 -0.62
CA LYS A 38 16.22 7.72 0.64
C LYS A 38 16.70 6.31 0.97
N VAL A 39 15.88 5.30 0.70
CA VAL A 39 16.14 3.90 1.11
C VAL A 39 16.80 3.06 0.01
N LYS A 40 16.82 3.53 -1.25
CA LYS A 40 17.18 2.74 -2.44
C LYS A 40 16.37 1.44 -2.48
N ALA A 41 15.09 1.55 -2.83
CA ALA A 41 14.13 0.45 -2.72
C ALA A 41 14.53 -0.84 -3.46
N SER A 42 15.43 -0.77 -4.44
CA SER A 42 16.00 -1.94 -5.12
C SER A 42 16.68 -2.94 -4.18
N ASN A 43 17.09 -2.53 -2.97
CA ASN A 43 17.71 -3.39 -1.96
C ASN A 43 16.72 -3.89 -0.89
N VAL A 44 15.45 -3.45 -0.95
CA VAL A 44 14.40 -3.81 0.00
C VAL A 44 13.76 -5.12 -0.46
N LEU A 45 13.74 -6.11 0.43
CA LEU A 45 13.20 -7.44 0.14
C LEU A 45 11.67 -7.43 0.14
N GLU A 46 11.08 -6.62 1.02
CA GLU A 46 9.64 -6.48 1.15
C GLU A 46 9.26 -5.03 1.40
N TRP A 47 8.42 -4.48 0.53
CA TRP A 47 7.79 -3.18 0.75
C TRP A 47 6.27 -3.34 0.71
N VAL A 48 5.64 -3.07 1.84
CA VAL A 48 4.20 -3.22 2.07
C VAL A 48 3.53 -1.85 2.20
N ILE A 49 2.33 -1.73 1.65
CA ILE A 49 1.41 -0.62 1.92
C ILE A 49 0.04 -1.14 2.37
N GLU A 50 -0.61 -0.47 3.33
CA GLU A 50 -2.01 -0.72 3.66
C GLU A 50 -2.95 -0.03 2.66
N ALA A 51 -4.00 -0.75 2.24
CA ALA A 51 -5.02 -0.27 1.32
C ALA A 51 -6.42 -0.52 1.89
N ASN A 52 -7.30 0.46 1.71
CA ASN A 52 -8.74 0.33 1.96
C ASN A 52 -9.47 0.26 0.60
N PRO A 53 -10.37 -0.74 0.38
CA PRO A 53 -11.18 -0.83 -0.83
C PRO A 53 -11.80 0.49 -1.31
N THR A 54 -12.32 1.34 -0.40
CA THR A 54 -13.01 2.59 -0.79
C THR A 54 -12.09 3.71 -1.27
N THR A 55 -10.78 3.56 -1.08
CA THR A 55 -9.80 4.61 -1.42
C THR A 55 -8.80 4.15 -2.46
N PHE A 56 -8.99 2.97 -3.02
CA PHE A 56 -8.04 2.30 -3.88
C PHE A 56 -8.63 2.12 -5.28
N ASP A 57 -7.80 2.32 -6.29
CA ASP A 57 -8.18 2.19 -7.70
C ASP A 57 -6.96 1.74 -8.53
N SER A 58 -7.18 1.49 -9.82
CA SER A 58 -6.14 1.00 -10.73
C SER A 58 -5.00 2.00 -10.94
N ASP A 59 -5.24 3.31 -10.84
CA ASP A 59 -4.21 4.31 -11.06
C ASP A 59 -3.29 4.42 -9.84
N LYS A 60 -3.86 4.38 -8.63
CA LYS A 60 -3.10 4.26 -7.39
C LYS A 60 -2.33 2.95 -7.34
N ALA A 61 -2.91 1.83 -7.79
CA ALA A 61 -2.21 0.55 -7.87
C ALA A 61 -0.94 0.64 -8.71
N LYS A 62 -1.02 1.25 -9.90
CA LYS A 62 0.13 1.48 -10.79
C LYS A 62 1.17 2.39 -10.17
N ILE A 63 0.75 3.51 -9.58
CA ILE A 63 1.64 4.45 -8.86
C ILE A 63 2.42 3.73 -7.76
N ILE A 64 1.72 2.94 -6.95
CA ILE A 64 2.30 2.19 -5.84
C ILE A 64 3.34 1.18 -6.36
N ARG A 65 3.02 0.41 -7.40
CA ARG A 65 3.94 -0.58 -7.99
C ARG A 65 5.15 0.05 -8.65
N ASN A 66 4.95 1.10 -9.44
CA ASN A 66 6.03 1.82 -10.12
C ASN A 66 7.04 2.41 -9.13
N ASN A 67 6.60 2.72 -7.91
CA ASN A 67 7.47 3.21 -6.87
C ASN A 67 8.20 2.12 -6.07
N GLY A 68 8.00 0.84 -6.39
CA GLY A 68 8.76 -0.28 -5.81
C GLY A 68 8.06 -0.99 -4.65
N VAL A 69 6.82 -0.64 -4.33
CA VAL A 69 6.02 -1.41 -3.35
C VAL A 69 5.71 -2.77 -3.94
N THR A 70 5.88 -3.84 -3.14
CA THR A 70 5.77 -5.23 -3.61
C THR A 70 4.55 -5.97 -3.08
N ARG A 71 3.96 -5.50 -1.97
CA ARG A 71 2.83 -6.13 -1.31
C ARG A 71 1.81 -5.08 -0.87
N ALA A 72 0.53 -5.42 -0.94
CA ALA A 72 -0.54 -4.62 -0.38
C ALA A 72 -1.25 -5.41 0.73
N SER A 73 -1.57 -4.74 1.83
CA SER A 73 -2.41 -5.27 2.89
C SER A 73 -3.81 -4.68 2.71
N LEU A 74 -4.73 -5.44 2.12
CA LEU A 74 -6.09 -4.99 1.82
C LEU A 74 -7.03 -5.22 3.00
N GLY A 75 -7.66 -4.16 3.50
CA GLY A 75 -8.52 -4.20 4.68
C GLY A 75 -9.93 -4.77 4.45
N VAL A 76 -10.07 -6.01 3.97
CA VAL A 76 -11.36 -6.65 3.65
C VAL A 76 -12.26 -6.87 4.87
N GLN A 77 -11.70 -7.38 5.97
CA GLN A 77 -12.37 -7.76 7.24
C GLN A 77 -13.40 -8.90 7.18
N SER A 78 -14.33 -8.86 6.22
CA SER A 78 -15.39 -9.86 6.04
C SER A 78 -15.84 -9.93 4.58
N TRP A 79 -16.37 -11.08 4.18
CA TRP A 79 -17.03 -11.29 2.88
C TRP A 79 -18.56 -11.29 3.01
N ASP A 80 -19.10 -10.95 4.19
CA ASP A 80 -20.52 -10.79 4.45
C ASP A 80 -20.85 -9.31 4.70
N ASP A 81 -21.71 -8.76 3.84
CA ASP A 81 -22.09 -7.34 3.88
C ASP A 81 -22.82 -6.95 5.17
N THR A 82 -23.52 -7.88 5.81
CA THR A 82 -24.21 -7.61 7.09
C THR A 82 -23.20 -7.37 8.20
N THR A 83 -22.14 -8.16 8.22
CA THR A 83 -21.01 -8.03 9.13
C THR A 83 -20.24 -6.74 8.84
N LEU A 84 -19.96 -6.43 7.56
CA LEU A 84 -19.29 -5.19 7.17
C LEU A 84 -20.05 -3.95 7.65
N LYS A 85 -21.36 -3.90 7.43
CA LYS A 85 -22.24 -2.83 7.93
C LYS A 85 -22.20 -2.73 9.45
N THR A 86 -22.25 -3.87 10.15
CA THR A 86 -22.16 -3.93 11.62
C THR A 86 -20.82 -3.37 12.12
N LEU A 87 -19.74 -3.63 11.39
CA LEU A 87 -18.40 -3.10 11.68
C LEU A 87 -18.20 -1.63 11.25
N GLY A 88 -19.23 -1.00 10.68
CA GLY A 88 -19.16 0.39 10.18
C GLY A 88 -18.23 0.55 8.97
N ARG A 89 -18.05 -0.51 8.17
CA ARG A 89 -17.26 -0.45 6.94
C ARG A 89 -18.03 0.24 5.83
N ASP A 90 -17.30 1.00 5.03
CA ASP A 90 -17.77 1.81 3.92
C ASP A 90 -17.71 1.08 2.57
N HIS A 91 -17.30 -0.19 2.57
CA HIS A 91 -17.24 -1.07 1.39
C HIS A 91 -18.12 -2.32 1.51
N THR A 92 -18.50 -2.90 0.37
CA THR A 92 -19.12 -4.23 0.23
C THR A 92 -18.08 -5.32 -0.02
N ALA A 93 -18.49 -6.59 0.12
CA ALA A 93 -17.65 -7.73 -0.25
C ALA A 93 -17.24 -7.70 -1.74
N GLU A 94 -18.12 -7.24 -2.62
CA GLU A 94 -17.86 -7.09 -4.06
C GLU A 94 -16.80 -6.02 -4.33
N GLU A 95 -16.88 -4.84 -3.70
CA GLU A 95 -15.87 -3.78 -3.86
C GLU A 95 -14.49 -4.21 -3.32
N ALA A 96 -14.47 -5.06 -2.29
CA ALA A 96 -13.24 -5.67 -1.79
C ALA A 96 -12.64 -6.68 -2.78
N GLU A 97 -13.48 -7.46 -3.48
CA GLU A 97 -13.07 -8.39 -4.53
C GLU A 97 -12.50 -7.63 -5.74
N GLU A 98 -13.18 -6.58 -6.20
CA GLU A 98 -12.69 -5.72 -7.28
C GLU A 98 -11.32 -5.12 -6.95
N SER A 99 -11.15 -4.62 -5.72
CA SER A 99 -9.88 -4.09 -5.23
C SER A 99 -8.78 -5.15 -5.23
N PHE A 100 -9.11 -6.38 -4.85
CA PHE A 100 -8.19 -7.52 -4.91
C PHE A 100 -7.77 -7.83 -6.35
N GLU A 101 -8.70 -7.85 -7.30
CA GLU A 101 -8.40 -8.09 -8.72
C GLU A 101 -7.52 -7.00 -9.32
N ILE A 102 -7.75 -5.73 -8.95
CA ILE A 102 -6.86 -4.63 -9.33
C ILE A 102 -5.43 -4.89 -8.84
N LEU A 103 -5.25 -5.29 -7.58
CA LEU A 103 -3.94 -5.62 -7.03
C LEU A 103 -3.28 -6.79 -7.79
N ARG A 104 -4.04 -7.83 -8.13
CA ARG A 104 -3.55 -8.96 -8.91
C ARG A 104 -3.11 -8.55 -10.31
N SER A 105 -3.90 -7.71 -10.99
CA SER A 105 -3.58 -7.19 -12.33
C SER A 105 -2.30 -6.34 -12.36
N CYS A 106 -1.95 -5.72 -11.23
CA CYS A 106 -0.74 -4.93 -11.05
C CYS A 106 0.42 -5.74 -10.45
N GLU A 107 0.34 -7.08 -10.44
CA GLU A 107 1.41 -7.99 -10.01
C GLU A 107 1.86 -7.80 -8.55
N PHE A 108 0.94 -7.40 -7.65
CA PHE A 108 1.22 -7.45 -6.22
C PHE A 108 1.34 -8.91 -5.75
N LYS A 109 2.29 -9.15 -4.84
CA LYS A 109 2.45 -10.48 -4.21
C LYS A 109 1.30 -10.72 -3.22
N SER A 110 0.82 -11.96 -3.19
CA SER A 110 -0.05 -12.52 -2.15
C SER A 110 0.76 -12.86 -0.90
#